data_AF-K4IA04-F1
#
_entry.id   AF-K4IA04-F1
#
_cell.length_a   1.000
_cell.length_b   1.000
_cell.length_c   1.000
_cell.angle_alpha   90.00
_cell.angle_beta   90.00
_cell.angle_gamma   90.00
#
_symmetry.space_group_name_H-M   'P 1'
#
loop_
_entity.id
_entity.type
_entity.pdbx_description
1 polymer ?
#
loop_
_entity_poly.entity_id
_entity_poly.type
_entity_poly.pdbx_seq_one_letter_code
_entity_poly.pdbx_strand_id
1 'polypeptide(L)'
;MKNLEALKKWIDTIIKLGPFIIVFEVIIGAIMAIASSQIKAIDSLWFGILIFSIIVFTAINIFKYFNEKNFPKLLIENIENEINEDTLSKSFARKSLINDAIASTLIGLNDQTCKLTNKAVPNYATEEEISNRMCEKDIEDGVLNLLRPFITNLHLVLESFNSKFTVATYLQNIASETPKQDIVEYNTGIYVLKDELKIKESLIWDLLERTDLKSEKQEIQNILRLSINNNRFENGKFKINGEEYYLLSSTIPIVCDDDHPDGLFIVIGKDLGNVPNDIEEIFRIFNRVLANWISKYNECVYSRINYKE
;
A
#
# COMPACT_ATOMS: atom_id res chain seq x y z
N MET A 1 8.99 -22.49 5.32
CA MET A 1 10.25 -23.16 4.92
C MET A 1 10.36 -24.66 5.29
N LYS A 2 10.20 -25.10 6.55
CA LYS A 2 10.36 -26.53 6.95
C LYS A 2 9.47 -27.53 6.17
N ASN A 3 8.25 -27.12 5.80
CA ASN A 3 7.30 -28.00 5.10
C ASN A 3 7.65 -28.21 3.62
N LEU A 4 8.24 -27.19 2.97
CA LEU A 4 8.66 -27.26 1.56
C LEU A 4 9.87 -28.19 1.38
N GLU A 5 10.80 -28.15 2.34
CA GLU A 5 11.97 -29.01 2.37
C GLU A 5 11.59 -30.48 2.64
N ALA A 6 10.60 -30.71 3.52
CA ALA A 6 10.02 -32.02 3.74
C ALA A 6 9.27 -32.56 2.51
N LEU A 7 8.51 -31.71 1.83
CA LEU A 7 7.81 -32.06 0.58
C LEU A 7 8.82 -32.41 -0.53
N LYS A 8 9.83 -31.57 -0.75
CA LYS A 8 10.90 -31.82 -1.73
C LYS A 8 11.62 -33.14 -1.45
N LYS A 9 11.95 -33.40 -0.19
CA LYS A 9 12.58 -34.66 0.22
C LYS A 9 11.67 -35.86 -0.03
N TRP A 10 10.37 -35.74 0.21
CA TRP A 10 9.40 -36.80 -0.05
C TRP A 10 9.19 -37.04 -1.55
N ILE A 11 9.07 -35.98 -2.36
CA ILE A 11 9.00 -36.03 -3.82
C ILE A 11 10.26 -36.70 -4.40
N ASP A 12 11.45 -36.27 -3.99
CA ASP A 12 12.72 -36.87 -4.43
C ASP A 12 12.80 -38.36 -4.04
N THR A 13 12.24 -38.72 -2.89
CA THR A 13 12.19 -40.11 -2.42
C THR A 13 11.26 -40.95 -3.31
N ILE A 14 10.10 -40.43 -3.70
CA ILE A 14 9.16 -41.11 -4.61
C ILE A 14 9.74 -41.24 -6.01
N ILE A 15 10.34 -40.18 -6.56
CA ILE A 15 10.93 -40.19 -7.90
C ILE A 15 12.09 -41.21 -7.95
N LYS A 16 12.88 -41.30 -6.89
CA LYS A 16 13.97 -42.29 -6.79
C LYS A 16 13.47 -43.72 -6.60
N LEU A 17 12.43 -43.94 -5.79
CA LEU A 17 11.91 -45.28 -5.48
C LEU A 17 10.94 -45.83 -6.53
N GLY A 18 10.24 -44.97 -7.27
CA GLY A 18 9.21 -45.36 -8.25
C GLY A 18 9.69 -46.39 -9.28
N PRO A 19 10.85 -46.19 -9.94
CA PRO A 19 11.40 -47.17 -10.86
C PRO A 19 11.71 -48.52 -10.20
N PHE A 20 12.22 -48.51 -8.96
CA PHE A 20 12.50 -49.75 -8.22
C PHE A 20 11.22 -50.50 -7.84
N ILE A 21 10.16 -49.79 -7.46
CA ILE A 21 8.86 -50.40 -7.13
C ILE A 21 8.28 -51.10 -8.36
N ILE A 22 8.37 -50.50 -9.55
CA ILE A 22 7.89 -51.09 -10.81
C ILE A 22 8.70 -52.35 -11.17
N VAL A 23 10.04 -52.28 -11.08
CA VAL A 23 10.91 -53.44 -11.35
C VAL A 23 10.61 -54.58 -10.36
N PHE A 24 10.44 -54.25 -9.08
CA PHE A 24 10.14 -55.22 -8.03
C PHE A 24 8.78 -55.89 -8.21
N GLU A 25 7.78 -55.14 -8.66
CA GLU A 25 6.45 -55.66 -9.02
C GLU A 25 6.52 -56.68 -10.17
N VAL A 26 7.29 -56.38 -11.22
CA VAL A 26 7.50 -57.30 -12.35
C VAL A 26 8.18 -58.59 -11.88
N ILE A 27 9.16 -58.50 -10.99
CA ILE A 27 9.84 -59.66 -10.40
C ILE A 27 8.86 -60.50 -9.57
N ILE A 28 8.05 -59.88 -8.72
CA ILE A 28 7.04 -60.59 -7.92
C ILE A 28 6.00 -61.25 -8.84
N GLY A 29 5.56 -60.56 -9.90
CA GLY A 29 4.67 -61.11 -10.93
C GLY A 29 5.25 -62.38 -11.58
N ALA A 30 6.53 -62.35 -11.94
CA ALA A 30 7.22 -63.52 -12.49
C ALA A 30 7.32 -64.67 -11.48
N ILE A 31 7.64 -64.38 -10.20
CA ILE A 31 7.69 -65.38 -9.13
C ILE A 31 6.31 -66.00 -8.90
N MET A 32 5.25 -65.21 -8.90
CA MET A 32 3.87 -65.70 -8.77
C MET A 32 3.50 -66.64 -9.93
N ALA A 33 3.87 -66.29 -11.17
CA ALA A 33 3.61 -67.15 -12.33
C ALA A 33 4.36 -68.49 -12.23
N ILE A 34 5.63 -68.47 -11.84
CA ILE A 34 6.45 -69.68 -11.66
C ILE A 34 5.90 -70.53 -10.52
N ALA A 35 5.64 -69.93 -9.35
CA ALA A 35 5.10 -70.62 -8.19
C ALA A 35 3.73 -71.26 -8.52
N SER A 36 2.85 -70.54 -9.22
CA SER A 36 1.55 -71.06 -9.66
C SER A 36 1.68 -72.29 -10.57
N SER A 37 2.71 -72.34 -11.42
CA SER A 37 2.92 -73.47 -12.33
C SER A 37 3.47 -74.74 -11.66
N GLN A 38 4.03 -74.60 -10.45
CA GLN A 38 4.73 -75.69 -9.73
C GLN A 38 3.92 -76.27 -8.56
N ILE A 39 2.73 -75.74 -8.26
CA ILE A 39 1.88 -76.24 -7.16
C ILE A 39 1.28 -77.59 -7.55
N LYS A 40 1.77 -78.65 -6.91
CA LYS A 40 1.23 -80.02 -7.03
C LYS A 40 0.37 -80.45 -5.84
N ALA A 41 0.52 -79.79 -4.69
CA ALA A 41 -0.23 -80.02 -3.46
C ALA A 41 -0.24 -78.74 -2.59
N ILE A 42 -1.24 -78.63 -1.70
CA ILE A 42 -1.45 -77.45 -0.83
C ILE A 42 -0.30 -77.29 0.18
N ASP A 43 0.27 -78.39 0.68
CA ASP A 43 1.38 -78.36 1.65
C ASP A 43 2.76 -78.16 0.99
N SER A 44 2.81 -77.80 -0.30
CA SER A 44 4.07 -77.57 -0.99
C SER A 44 4.68 -76.22 -0.62
N LEU A 45 6.02 -76.17 -0.55
CA LEU A 45 6.78 -74.93 -0.32
C LEU A 45 6.42 -73.83 -1.35
N TRP A 46 6.06 -74.21 -2.58
CA TRP A 46 5.58 -73.31 -3.63
C TRP A 46 4.27 -72.61 -3.31
N PHE A 47 3.35 -73.27 -2.58
CA PHE A 47 2.11 -72.66 -2.12
C PHE A 47 2.39 -71.57 -1.08
N GLY A 48 3.34 -71.79 -0.17
CA GLY A 48 3.80 -70.79 0.79
C GLY A 48 4.42 -69.55 0.11
N ILE A 49 5.27 -69.75 -0.90
CA ILE A 49 5.85 -68.65 -1.69
C ILE A 49 4.77 -67.85 -2.41
N LEU A 50 3.75 -68.51 -2.95
CA LEU A 50 2.65 -67.86 -3.65
C LEU A 50 1.83 -66.96 -2.71
N ILE A 51 1.44 -67.45 -1.53
CA ILE A 51 0.71 -66.65 -0.53
C ILE A 51 1.54 -65.42 -0.10
N PHE A 52 2.82 -65.61 0.19
CA PHE A 52 3.70 -64.51 0.57
C PHE A 52 3.79 -63.45 -0.55
N SER A 53 3.94 -63.89 -1.80
CA SER A 53 4.03 -62.99 -2.96
C SER A 53 2.75 -62.17 -3.15
N ILE A 54 1.57 -62.78 -2.94
CA ILE A 54 0.26 -62.09 -3.00
C ILE A 54 0.15 -61.01 -1.92
N ILE A 55 0.59 -61.30 -0.69
CA ILE A 55 0.57 -60.33 0.42
C ILE A 55 1.46 -59.13 0.10
N VAL A 56 2.69 -59.39 -0.36
CA VAL A 56 3.64 -58.32 -0.72
C VAL A 56 3.11 -57.49 -1.89
N PHE A 57 2.56 -58.13 -2.92
CA PHE A 57 1.97 -57.44 -4.08
C PHE A 57 0.80 -56.53 -3.66
N THR A 58 -0.05 -57.02 -2.77
CA THR A 58 -1.19 -56.25 -2.24
C THR A 58 -0.70 -55.05 -1.43
N ALA A 59 0.32 -55.21 -0.58
CA ALA A 59 0.90 -54.13 0.20
C ALA A 59 1.49 -53.02 -0.69
N ILE A 60 2.16 -53.38 -1.79
CA ILE A 60 2.69 -52.43 -2.77
C ILE A 60 1.56 -51.63 -3.43
N ASN A 61 0.46 -52.28 -3.83
CA ASN A 61 -0.67 -51.59 -4.45
C ASN A 61 -1.40 -50.64 -3.49
N ILE A 62 -1.54 -51.02 -2.22
CA ILE A 62 -2.06 -50.13 -1.17
C ILE A 62 -1.14 -48.90 -1.02
N PHE A 63 0.17 -49.10 -0.99
CA PHE A 63 1.13 -48.01 -0.90
C PHE A 63 1.06 -47.06 -2.10
N LYS A 64 0.96 -47.58 -3.33
CA LYS A 64 0.76 -46.78 -4.55
C LYS A 64 -0.52 -45.95 -4.46
N TYR A 65 -1.64 -46.57 -4.08
CA TYR A 65 -2.93 -45.90 -3.95
C TYR A 65 -2.89 -44.73 -2.96
N PHE A 66 -2.27 -44.91 -1.79
CA PHE A 66 -2.12 -43.83 -0.80
C PHE A 66 -1.26 -42.68 -1.32
N ASN A 67 -0.17 -42.98 -2.04
CA ASN A 67 0.70 -41.94 -2.59
C ASN A 67 0.01 -41.16 -3.71
N GLU A 68 -0.64 -41.85 -4.66
CA GLU A 68 -1.37 -41.20 -5.76
C GLU A 68 -2.51 -40.32 -5.26
N LYS A 69 -3.20 -40.73 -4.19
CA LYS A 69 -4.31 -39.94 -3.63
C LYS A 69 -3.86 -38.73 -2.82
N ASN A 70 -2.75 -38.84 -2.09
CA ASN A 70 -2.29 -37.78 -1.19
C ASN A 70 -1.37 -36.76 -1.89
N PHE A 71 -0.70 -37.14 -2.97
CA PHE A 71 0.24 -36.28 -3.71
C PHE A 71 -0.42 -34.99 -4.27
N PRO A 72 -1.59 -35.03 -4.94
CA PRO A 72 -2.21 -33.82 -5.49
C PRO A 72 -2.67 -32.87 -4.39
N LYS A 73 -3.20 -33.43 -3.29
CA LYS A 73 -3.72 -32.65 -2.16
C LYS A 73 -2.61 -31.91 -1.42
N LEU A 74 -1.50 -32.58 -1.12
CA LEU A 74 -0.36 -31.99 -0.42
C LEU A 74 0.33 -30.89 -1.24
N LEU A 75 0.38 -31.01 -2.57
CA LEU A 75 0.92 -29.95 -3.42
C LEU A 75 0.02 -28.71 -3.43
N ILE A 76 -1.29 -28.91 -3.65
CA ILE A 76 -2.25 -27.81 -3.69
C ILE A 76 -2.28 -27.07 -2.36
N GLU A 77 -2.38 -27.79 -1.24
CA GLU A 77 -2.47 -27.20 0.10
C GLU A 77 -1.20 -26.42 0.48
N ASN A 78 -0.01 -26.90 0.10
CA ASN A 78 1.23 -26.17 0.37
C ASN A 78 1.42 -24.94 -0.52
N ILE A 79 1.04 -25.03 -1.81
CA ILE A 79 1.08 -23.88 -2.73
C ILE A 79 0.10 -22.80 -2.25
N GLU A 80 -1.11 -23.20 -1.86
CA GLU A 80 -2.13 -22.30 -1.32
C GLU A 80 -1.65 -21.62 -0.04
N ASN A 81 -1.05 -22.38 0.89
CA ASN A 81 -0.48 -21.84 2.12
C ASN A 81 0.66 -20.83 1.86
N GLU A 82 1.55 -21.09 0.89
CA GLU A 82 2.67 -20.20 0.57
C GLU A 82 2.19 -18.91 -0.11
N ILE A 83 1.21 -19.00 -1.01
CA ILE A 83 0.56 -17.82 -1.61
C ILE A 83 -0.14 -16.99 -0.54
N ASN A 84 -0.86 -17.64 0.37
CA ASN A 84 -1.53 -16.98 1.48
C ASN A 84 -0.52 -16.33 2.45
N GLU A 85 0.62 -16.97 2.73
CA GLU A 85 1.67 -16.41 3.60
C GLU A 85 2.35 -15.18 2.97
N ASP A 86 2.65 -15.22 1.66
CA ASP A 86 3.24 -14.09 0.94
C ASP A 86 2.29 -12.89 0.84
N THR A 87 1.00 -13.14 0.54
CA THR A 87 -0.02 -12.08 0.51
C THR A 87 -0.24 -11.46 1.89
N LEU A 88 -0.30 -12.29 2.95
CA LEU A 88 -0.44 -11.82 4.32
C LEU A 88 0.77 -10.96 4.74
N SER A 89 1.99 -11.43 4.45
CA SER A 89 3.25 -10.73 4.74
C SER A 89 3.32 -9.36 4.05
N LYS A 90 3.02 -9.30 2.75
CA LYS A 90 2.97 -8.03 1.99
C LYS A 90 1.94 -7.06 2.56
N SER A 91 0.74 -7.55 2.86
CA SER A 91 -0.32 -6.72 3.47
C SER A 91 0.08 -6.20 4.86
N PHE A 92 0.80 -7.01 5.65
CA PHE A 92 1.28 -6.63 6.97
C PHE A 92 2.39 -5.58 6.88
N ALA A 93 3.35 -5.76 5.97
CA ALA A 93 4.43 -4.79 5.74
C ALA A 93 3.86 -3.43 5.31
N ARG A 94 2.91 -3.42 4.38
CA ARG A 94 2.21 -2.20 3.94
C ARG A 94 1.47 -1.52 5.10
N LYS A 95 0.72 -2.27 5.91
CA LYS A 95 0.02 -1.73 7.09
C LYS A 95 0.98 -1.16 8.14
N SER A 96 2.10 -1.84 8.39
CA SER A 96 3.13 -1.35 9.31
C SER A 96 3.67 0.01 8.83
N LEU A 97 4.03 0.12 7.55
CA LEU A 97 4.54 1.36 6.98
C LEU A 97 3.52 2.50 7.03
N ILE A 98 2.24 2.22 6.77
CA ILE A 98 1.15 3.20 6.90
C ILE A 98 1.05 3.67 8.36
N ASN A 99 1.05 2.75 9.32
CA ASN A 99 0.99 3.10 10.74
C ASN A 99 2.20 3.91 11.20
N ASP A 100 3.41 3.56 10.75
CA ASP A 100 4.63 4.30 11.05
C ASP A 100 4.60 5.70 10.44
N ALA A 101 4.08 5.84 9.22
CA ALA A 101 3.88 7.12 8.56
C ALA A 101 2.84 7.99 9.30
N ILE A 102 1.72 7.40 9.74
CA ILE A 102 0.71 8.09 10.55
C ILE A 102 1.33 8.57 11.86
N ALA A 103 2.01 7.69 12.60
CA ALA A 103 2.65 8.03 13.87
C ALA A 103 3.69 9.15 13.70
N SER A 104 4.56 9.04 12.69
CA SER A 104 5.57 10.06 12.39
C SER A 104 4.95 11.41 12.01
N THR A 105 3.85 11.40 11.25
CA THR A 105 3.13 12.61 10.83
C THR A 105 2.42 13.27 12.02
N LEU A 106 1.85 12.49 12.94
CA LEU A 106 1.27 13.00 14.19
C LEU A 106 2.33 13.59 15.14
N ILE A 107 3.49 12.94 15.27
CA ILE A 107 4.63 13.50 16.01
C ILE A 107 5.06 14.83 15.38
N GLY A 108 5.20 14.87 14.05
CA GLY A 108 5.55 16.09 13.32
C GLY A 108 4.53 17.22 13.50
N LEU A 109 3.23 16.90 13.50
CA LEU A 109 2.17 17.87 13.82
C LEU A 109 2.37 18.41 15.25
N ASN A 110 2.57 17.54 16.22
CA ASN A 110 2.73 17.92 17.62
C ASN A 110 3.99 18.78 17.84
N ASP A 111 5.12 18.40 17.24
CA ASP A 111 6.37 19.17 17.32
C ASP A 111 6.25 20.58 16.73
N GLN A 112 5.46 20.74 15.66
CA GLN A 112 5.23 22.03 15.03
C GLN A 112 4.20 22.89 15.78
N THR A 113 3.22 22.26 16.44
CA THR A 113 2.11 22.95 17.13
C THR A 113 2.39 23.21 18.62
N CYS A 114 3.12 22.35 19.33
CA CYS A 114 3.54 22.58 20.73
C CYS A 114 4.40 23.84 20.87
N LYS A 115 5.12 24.24 19.82
CA LYS A 115 5.87 25.51 19.79
C LYS A 115 4.96 26.74 19.81
N LEU A 116 3.66 26.59 19.52
CA LEU A 116 2.68 27.67 19.56
C LEU A 116 2.10 27.90 20.96
N THR A 117 1.96 26.85 21.78
CA THR A 117 1.39 26.93 23.14
C THR A 117 2.34 27.47 24.20
N ASN A 118 3.65 27.47 23.97
CA ASN A 118 4.64 28.03 24.92
C ASN A 118 4.66 29.58 24.97
N LYS A 119 3.75 30.27 24.27
CA LYS A 119 3.61 31.74 24.27
C LYS A 119 2.78 32.34 25.43
N ALA A 120 2.62 31.62 26.55
CA ALA A 120 1.96 32.15 27.76
C ALA A 120 2.94 32.45 28.91
N VAL A 121 4.24 32.60 28.64
CA VAL A 121 5.22 33.01 29.66
C VAL A 121 5.88 34.33 29.23
N PRO A 122 5.71 35.44 29.98
CA PRO A 122 6.12 36.77 29.53
C PRO A 122 7.63 37.07 29.63
N ASN A 123 8.47 36.10 30.02
CA ASN A 123 9.89 36.31 30.23
C ASN A 123 10.69 35.08 29.75
N TYR A 124 11.79 35.33 29.02
CA TYR A 124 12.64 34.42 28.21
C TYR A 124 12.13 34.18 26.77
N ALA A 125 12.94 34.19 25.71
CA ALA A 125 14.35 34.55 25.51
C ALA A 125 14.57 34.93 24.01
N THR A 126 15.67 35.63 23.73
CA THR A 126 16.39 35.81 22.45
C THR A 126 15.69 35.55 21.09
N GLU A 127 15.86 36.48 20.14
CA GLU A 127 15.35 36.45 18.75
C GLU A 127 15.56 35.12 17.99
N GLU A 128 16.54 34.29 18.37
CA GLU A 128 16.78 32.96 17.78
C GLU A 128 15.65 31.94 18.06
N GLU A 129 15.00 31.97 19.24
CA GLU A 129 13.86 31.07 19.55
C GLU A 129 12.56 31.52 18.86
N ILE A 130 12.53 32.77 18.39
CA ILE A 130 11.41 33.38 17.67
C ILE A 130 11.38 32.94 16.21
N SER A 131 12.53 32.59 15.61
CA SER A 131 12.71 32.20 14.19
C SER A 131 12.16 30.81 13.79
N ASN A 132 11.53 30.10 14.74
CA ASN A 132 11.02 28.74 14.57
C ASN A 132 9.48 28.68 14.63
N ARG A 133 8.81 29.80 14.36
CA ARG A 133 7.34 29.85 14.38
C ARG A 133 6.80 29.13 13.14
N MET A 134 5.81 28.27 13.34
CA MET A 134 5.14 27.50 12.28
C MET A 134 4.69 28.37 11.09
N CYS A 135 4.27 29.61 11.36
CA CYS A 135 3.85 30.58 10.36
C CYS A 135 4.99 31.38 9.67
N GLU A 136 6.26 31.12 9.97
CA GLU A 136 7.41 31.73 9.27
C GLU A 136 7.91 30.85 8.12
N LYS A 137 7.48 29.59 8.07
CA LYS A 137 7.80 28.68 6.96
C LYS A 137 6.83 28.91 5.80
N ASP A 138 7.35 28.72 4.59
CA ASP A 138 6.52 28.63 3.40
C ASP A 138 5.52 27.46 3.55
N ILE A 139 4.30 27.64 3.04
CA ILE A 139 3.22 26.65 3.16
C ILE A 139 3.60 25.36 2.45
N GLU A 140 4.23 25.43 1.26
CA GLU A 140 4.68 24.25 0.52
C GLU A 140 5.68 23.44 1.37
N ASP A 141 6.66 24.13 1.97
CA ASP A 141 7.66 23.50 2.84
C ASP A 141 7.07 22.96 4.14
N GLY A 142 6.13 23.68 4.75
CA GLY A 142 5.46 23.27 5.98
C GLY A 142 4.66 21.99 5.80
N VAL A 143 3.81 21.96 4.77
CA VAL A 143 2.99 20.81 4.39
C VAL A 143 3.86 19.65 3.91
N LEU A 144 4.88 19.91 3.08
CA LEU A 144 5.81 18.88 2.62
C LEU A 144 6.55 18.23 3.79
N ASN A 145 7.03 19.01 4.76
CA ASN A 145 7.73 18.48 5.92
C ASN A 145 6.79 17.64 6.82
N LEU A 146 5.54 18.06 6.98
CA LEU A 146 4.53 17.30 7.72
C LEU A 146 4.25 15.95 7.05
N LEU A 147 4.00 15.95 5.74
CA LEU A 147 3.57 14.78 4.99
C LEU A 147 4.73 13.96 4.40
N ARG A 148 5.99 14.37 4.60
CA ARG A 148 7.17 13.68 4.05
C ARG A 148 7.20 12.18 4.35
N PRO A 149 6.90 11.69 5.57
CA PRO A 149 6.88 10.25 5.85
C PRO A 149 5.88 9.48 4.99
N PHE A 150 4.75 10.10 4.68
CA PHE A 150 3.72 9.55 3.83
C PHE A 150 4.09 9.62 2.33
N ILE A 151 4.46 10.81 1.86
CA ILE A 151 4.79 11.06 0.44
C ILE A 151 5.99 10.21 -0.02
N THR A 152 6.97 9.97 0.87
CA THR A 152 8.15 9.15 0.54
C THR A 152 7.78 7.69 0.30
N ASN A 153 6.76 7.18 1.01
CA ASN A 153 6.32 5.79 0.95
C ASN A 153 5.10 5.59 0.03
N LEU A 154 4.72 6.61 -0.75
CA LEU A 154 3.47 6.62 -1.51
C LEU A 154 3.36 5.48 -2.53
N HIS A 155 4.46 5.05 -3.14
CA HIS A 155 4.50 3.88 -4.03
C HIS A 155 4.06 2.58 -3.34
N LEU A 156 4.44 2.39 -2.07
CA LEU A 156 4.07 1.23 -1.26
C LEU A 156 2.62 1.33 -0.79
N VAL A 157 2.19 2.55 -0.43
CA VAL A 157 0.81 2.82 -0.02
C VAL A 157 -0.16 2.52 -1.17
N LEU A 158 0.19 2.96 -2.38
CA LEU A 158 -0.61 2.80 -3.60
C LEU A 158 -0.43 1.44 -4.30
N GLU A 159 0.43 0.56 -3.78
CA GLU A 159 0.78 -0.72 -4.42
C GLU A 159 1.18 -0.55 -5.90
N SER A 160 1.82 0.58 -6.24
CA SER A 160 2.20 0.92 -7.61
C SER A 160 3.62 0.46 -7.91
N PHE A 161 3.81 -0.10 -9.11
CA PHE A 161 5.15 -0.40 -9.65
C PHE A 161 5.94 0.86 -9.97
N ASN A 162 5.27 1.99 -10.16
CA ASN A 162 5.90 3.27 -10.42
C ASN A 162 6.19 4.00 -9.11
N SER A 163 7.41 4.50 -8.95
CA SER A 163 7.81 5.27 -7.78
C SER A 163 7.67 6.77 -7.94
N LYS A 164 7.40 7.26 -9.16
CA LYS A 164 7.35 8.68 -9.49
C LYS A 164 5.94 9.24 -9.41
N PHE A 165 5.77 10.26 -8.57
CA PHE A 165 4.49 10.95 -8.39
C PHE A 165 4.64 12.46 -8.39
N THR A 166 3.56 13.12 -8.78
CA THR A 166 3.36 14.54 -8.48
C THR A 166 2.29 14.64 -7.40
N VAL A 167 2.62 15.29 -6.29
CA VAL A 167 1.75 15.47 -5.13
C VAL A 167 1.51 16.95 -4.94
N ALA A 168 0.25 17.33 -4.78
CA ALA A 168 -0.17 18.70 -4.61
C ALA A 168 -1.33 18.81 -3.63
N THR A 169 -1.61 20.01 -3.16
CA THR A 169 -2.77 20.33 -2.35
C THR A 169 -3.45 21.58 -2.89
N TYR A 170 -4.76 21.54 -3.04
CA TYR A 170 -5.55 22.75 -3.19
C TYR A 170 -6.03 23.20 -1.82
N LEU A 171 -5.68 24.42 -1.42
CA LEU A 171 -6.05 24.95 -0.11
C LEU A 171 -6.85 26.24 -0.29
N GLN A 172 -7.89 26.42 0.53
CA GLN A 172 -8.70 27.63 0.55
C GLN A 172 -8.36 28.50 1.76
N ASN A 173 -8.51 29.81 1.61
CA ASN A 173 -8.42 30.78 2.70
C ASN A 173 -7.17 30.62 3.58
N ILE A 174 -6.00 30.46 2.97
CA ILE A 174 -4.74 30.38 3.71
C ILE A 174 -4.25 31.78 4.04
N ALA A 175 -4.03 32.03 5.32
CA ALA A 175 -3.58 33.32 5.81
C ALA A 175 -2.12 33.58 5.42
N SER A 176 -1.82 34.77 4.89
CA SER A 176 -0.46 35.25 4.63
C SER A 176 -0.26 36.66 5.18
N GLU A 177 0.97 36.93 5.63
CA GLU A 177 1.37 38.25 6.11
C GLU A 177 1.81 39.12 4.93
N THR A 178 1.11 40.24 4.70
CA THR A 178 1.53 41.24 3.72
C THR A 178 2.53 42.20 4.39
N PRO A 179 3.81 42.25 3.96
CA PRO A 179 4.87 42.98 4.67
C PRO A 179 4.68 44.48 4.81
N LYS A 180 3.65 45.06 4.18
CA LYS A 180 3.47 46.51 4.04
C LYS A 180 2.26 47.07 4.78
N GLN A 181 1.36 46.24 5.31
CA GLN A 181 0.05 46.72 5.78
C GLN A 181 -0.40 46.16 7.14
N ASP A 182 0.31 45.20 7.74
CA ASP A 182 -0.15 44.50 8.95
C ASP A 182 -1.61 43.99 8.82
N ILE A 183 -2.00 43.61 7.60
CA ILE A 183 -3.30 43.01 7.27
C ILE A 183 -3.06 41.53 6.95
N VAL A 184 -4.00 40.68 7.40
CA VAL A 184 -4.06 39.27 7.02
C VAL A 184 -4.72 39.18 5.64
N GLU A 185 -3.98 38.71 4.63
CA GLU A 185 -4.54 38.33 3.33
C GLU A 185 -4.84 36.84 3.31
N TYR A 186 -5.93 36.46 2.64
CA TYR A 186 -6.34 35.07 2.49
C TYR A 186 -6.19 34.65 1.04
N ASN A 187 -5.38 33.63 0.81
CA ASN A 187 -5.06 33.11 -0.51
C ASN A 187 -5.65 31.72 -0.71
N THR A 188 -6.14 31.48 -1.93
CA THR A 188 -6.67 30.19 -2.36
C THR A 188 -5.92 29.73 -3.60
N GLY A 189 -5.52 28.47 -3.65
CA GLY A 189 -4.81 27.94 -4.81
C GLY A 189 -4.17 26.57 -4.62
N ILE A 190 -3.53 26.09 -5.70
CA ILE A 190 -2.82 24.81 -5.74
C ILE A 190 -1.35 25.01 -5.38
N TYR A 191 -0.90 24.26 -4.37
CA TYR A 191 0.46 24.16 -3.88
C TYR A 191 1.05 22.82 -4.32
N VAL A 192 2.20 22.82 -4.99
CA VAL A 192 2.81 21.58 -5.53
C VAL A 192 3.95 21.13 -4.62
N LEU A 193 3.67 20.13 -3.80
CA LEU A 193 4.57 19.63 -2.76
C LEU A 193 5.73 18.80 -3.32
N LYS A 194 5.46 18.04 -4.38
CA LYS A 194 6.44 17.14 -5.02
C LYS A 194 6.09 17.02 -6.49
N ASP A 195 7.07 17.13 -7.39
CA ASP A 195 6.82 17.02 -8.85
C ASP A 195 7.88 16.15 -9.55
N GLU A 196 7.77 14.83 -9.41
CA GLU A 196 8.68 13.90 -10.11
C GLU A 196 8.26 13.61 -11.55
N LEU A 197 7.00 13.90 -11.90
CA LEU A 197 6.47 13.72 -13.25
C LEU A 197 6.69 14.95 -14.13
N LYS A 198 7.16 16.08 -13.57
CA LYS A 198 7.38 17.36 -14.27
C LYS A 198 6.10 17.92 -14.88
N ILE A 199 4.99 17.85 -14.15
CA ILE A 199 3.67 18.32 -14.60
C ILE A 199 3.17 19.54 -13.82
N LYS A 200 4.02 20.18 -13.00
CA LYS A 200 3.67 21.41 -12.26
C LYS A 200 3.02 22.49 -13.13
N GLU A 201 3.44 22.63 -14.40
CA GLU A 201 2.85 23.59 -15.35
C GLU A 201 1.37 23.34 -15.69
N SER A 202 0.92 22.10 -15.52
CA SER A 202 -0.48 21.68 -15.70
C SER A 202 -1.32 22.00 -14.46
N LEU A 203 -0.69 22.01 -13.28
CA LEU A 203 -1.27 22.36 -11.98
C LEU A 203 -1.02 23.84 -11.65
N ILE A 204 -1.59 24.73 -12.46
CA ILE A 204 -1.50 26.17 -12.19
C ILE A 204 -2.24 26.53 -10.91
N TRP A 205 -1.77 27.59 -10.25
CA TRP A 205 -2.27 28.06 -8.96
C TRP A 205 -3.80 28.21 -8.90
N ASP A 206 -4.37 28.88 -9.90
CA ASP A 206 -5.78 29.27 -10.00
C ASP A 206 -6.60 28.27 -10.85
N LEU A 207 -6.14 27.02 -10.99
CA LEU A 207 -6.73 26.03 -11.88
C LEU A 207 -8.24 25.84 -11.64
N LEU A 208 -8.71 25.88 -10.40
CA LEU A 208 -10.12 25.68 -10.07
C LEU A 208 -11.02 26.89 -10.38
N GLU A 209 -10.43 28.09 -10.51
CA GLU A 209 -11.14 29.35 -10.70
C GLU A 209 -11.21 29.76 -12.19
N ARG A 210 -10.23 29.33 -13.00
CA ARG A 210 -10.17 29.67 -14.43
C ARG A 210 -11.28 29.04 -15.26
N THR A 211 -11.72 29.78 -16.27
CA THR A 211 -12.72 29.34 -17.26
C THR A 211 -12.11 29.11 -18.65
N ASP A 212 -10.94 29.68 -18.93
CA ASP A 212 -10.24 29.69 -20.21
C ASP A 212 -9.12 28.64 -20.29
N LEU A 213 -9.39 27.43 -19.78
CA LEU A 213 -8.41 26.36 -19.74
C LEU A 213 -8.33 25.59 -21.08
N LYS A 214 -7.12 25.12 -21.43
CA LYS A 214 -6.93 24.13 -22.49
C LYS A 214 -7.48 22.76 -22.06
N SER A 215 -7.78 21.89 -23.03
CA SER A 215 -8.39 20.56 -22.79
C SER A 215 -7.74 19.76 -21.66
N GLU A 216 -6.41 19.64 -21.64
CA GLU A 216 -5.68 18.86 -20.62
C GLU A 216 -5.92 19.38 -19.20
N LYS A 217 -5.93 20.71 -19.03
CA LYS A 217 -6.19 21.37 -17.75
C LYS A 217 -7.67 21.30 -17.36
N GLN A 218 -8.58 21.30 -18.33
CA GLN A 218 -10.01 21.12 -18.08
C GLN A 218 -10.32 19.70 -17.55
N GLU A 219 -9.66 18.67 -18.08
CA GLU A 219 -9.81 17.30 -17.57
C GLU A 219 -9.42 17.21 -16.09
N ILE A 220 -8.25 17.76 -15.73
CA ILE A 220 -7.79 17.84 -14.33
C ILE A 220 -8.79 18.63 -13.48
N GLN A 221 -9.20 19.83 -13.94
CA GLN A 221 -10.14 20.68 -13.22
C GLN A 221 -11.46 19.95 -12.94
N ASN A 222 -11.98 19.20 -13.91
CA ASN A 222 -13.24 18.46 -13.76
C ASN A 222 -13.14 17.39 -12.67
N ILE A 223 -12.04 16.61 -12.63
CA ILE A 223 -11.83 15.59 -11.60
C ILE A 223 -11.77 16.23 -10.21
N LEU A 224 -11.03 17.33 -10.07
CA LEU A 224 -10.90 18.05 -8.81
C LEU A 224 -12.23 18.68 -8.36
N ARG A 225 -13.00 19.26 -9.29
CA ARG A 225 -14.33 19.81 -9.00
C ARG A 225 -15.32 18.73 -8.58
N LEU A 226 -15.27 17.55 -9.20
CA LEU A 226 -16.11 16.42 -8.79
C LEU A 226 -15.79 15.98 -7.36
N SER A 227 -14.50 15.96 -6.99
CA SER A 227 -14.07 15.59 -5.64
C SER A 227 -14.55 16.61 -4.60
N ILE A 228 -14.33 17.91 -4.85
CA ILE A 228 -14.68 18.96 -3.88
C ILE A 228 -16.19 19.18 -3.78
N ASN A 229 -16.92 19.20 -4.89
CA ASN A 229 -18.35 19.50 -4.88
C ASN A 229 -19.20 18.36 -4.31
N ASN A 230 -18.73 17.12 -4.41
CA ASN A 230 -19.43 15.95 -3.88
C ASN A 230 -18.84 15.44 -2.55
N ASN A 231 -17.86 16.16 -1.99
CA ASN A 231 -17.10 15.78 -0.79
C ASN A 231 -16.69 14.29 -0.78
N ARG A 232 -16.02 13.83 -1.84
CA ARG A 232 -15.65 12.42 -1.98
C ARG A 232 -14.30 12.20 -2.63
N PHE A 233 -13.76 11.01 -2.40
CA PHE A 233 -12.60 10.51 -3.11
C PHE A 233 -12.92 10.33 -4.59
N GLU A 234 -12.05 10.83 -5.46
CA GLU A 234 -12.16 10.66 -6.90
C GLU A 234 -10.88 10.06 -7.47
N ASN A 235 -11.07 9.11 -8.39
CA ASN A 235 -10.01 8.54 -9.20
C ASN A 235 -10.35 8.79 -10.66
N GLY A 236 -9.59 9.67 -11.30
CA GLY A 236 -9.79 10.08 -12.68
C GLY A 236 -8.58 9.80 -13.56
N LYS A 237 -8.82 9.74 -14.86
CA LYS A 237 -7.78 9.65 -15.88
C LYS A 237 -7.79 10.91 -16.71
N PHE A 238 -6.61 11.33 -17.15
CA PHE A 238 -6.46 12.47 -18.04
C PHE A 238 -5.22 12.29 -18.91
N LYS A 239 -5.09 13.10 -19.97
CA LYS A 239 -3.94 13.04 -20.88
C LYS A 239 -3.17 14.35 -20.92
N ILE A 240 -1.84 14.25 -20.91
CA ILE A 240 -0.93 15.36 -21.19
C ILE A 240 0.01 14.91 -22.31
N ASN A 241 0.10 15.67 -23.40
CA ASN A 241 0.98 15.38 -24.54
C ASN A 241 0.82 13.94 -25.09
N GLY A 242 -0.39 13.38 -25.01
CA GLY A 242 -0.71 12.03 -25.46
C GLY A 242 -0.38 10.90 -24.48
N GLU A 243 0.27 11.19 -23.35
CA GLU A 243 0.51 10.24 -22.27
C GLU A 243 -0.67 10.21 -21.29
N GLU A 244 -1.08 9.01 -20.84
CA GLU A 244 -2.16 8.83 -19.87
C GLU A 244 -1.63 8.89 -18.44
N TYR A 245 -2.32 9.70 -17.62
CA TYR A 245 -2.05 9.88 -16.20
C TYR A 245 -3.30 9.56 -15.39
N TYR A 246 -3.07 9.17 -14.15
CA TYR A 246 -4.11 8.92 -13.17
C TYR A 246 -4.03 9.98 -12.07
N LEU A 247 -5.17 10.51 -11.67
CA LEU A 247 -5.32 11.51 -10.63
C LEU A 247 -6.19 10.93 -9.52
N LEU A 248 -5.63 10.89 -8.31
CA LEU A 248 -6.36 10.60 -7.08
C LEU A 248 -6.56 11.93 -6.34
N SER A 249 -7.81 12.23 -6.02
CA SER A 249 -8.19 13.43 -5.27
C SER A 249 -9.00 13.02 -4.05
N SER A 250 -8.65 13.58 -2.89
CA SER A 250 -9.39 13.38 -1.64
C SER A 250 -9.59 14.71 -0.94
N THR A 251 -10.78 14.94 -0.41
CA THR A 251 -11.12 16.19 0.26
C THR A 251 -10.39 16.34 1.59
N ILE A 252 -9.88 17.55 1.82
CA ILE A 252 -9.37 17.98 3.11
C ILE A 252 -10.56 18.59 3.85
N PRO A 253 -11.01 18.02 4.97
CA PRO A 253 -12.17 18.53 5.69
C PRO A 253 -11.83 19.79 6.50
N ILE A 254 -12.87 20.51 6.92
CA ILE A 254 -12.74 21.52 7.97
C ILE A 254 -12.41 20.82 9.30
N VAL A 255 -11.65 21.47 10.18
CA VAL A 255 -11.38 20.93 11.53
C VAL A 255 -12.70 20.73 12.28
N CYS A 256 -12.90 19.51 12.81
CA CYS A 256 -14.11 19.08 13.53
C CYS A 256 -15.39 18.91 12.67
N ASP A 257 -15.30 19.02 11.34
CA ASP A 257 -16.43 18.84 10.43
C ASP A 257 -16.00 18.13 9.14
N ASP A 258 -16.28 16.83 9.05
CA ASP A 258 -15.94 16.02 7.87
C ASP A 258 -16.91 16.23 6.69
N ASP A 259 -18.07 16.86 6.91
CA ASP A 259 -19.10 17.04 5.88
C ASP A 259 -18.79 18.23 4.96
N HIS A 260 -17.89 19.12 5.38
CA HIS A 260 -17.51 20.32 4.64
C HIS A 260 -16.04 20.27 4.19
N PRO A 261 -15.76 20.33 2.87
CA PRO A 261 -14.40 20.35 2.36
C PRO A 261 -13.78 21.76 2.37
N ASP A 262 -12.55 21.87 2.88
CA ASP A 262 -11.73 23.09 2.92
C ASP A 262 -10.55 23.06 1.92
N GLY A 263 -10.36 21.92 1.25
CA GLY A 263 -9.29 21.74 0.28
C GLY A 263 -9.31 20.37 -0.38
N LEU A 264 -8.27 20.10 -1.17
CA LEU A 264 -8.03 18.80 -1.81
C LEU A 264 -6.59 18.37 -1.61
N PHE A 265 -6.39 17.09 -1.32
CA PHE A 265 -5.12 16.41 -1.46
C PHE A 265 -5.10 15.66 -2.80
N ILE A 266 -4.05 15.90 -3.59
CA ILE A 266 -3.97 15.49 -4.99
C ILE A 266 -2.71 14.65 -5.19
N VAL A 267 -2.87 13.47 -5.75
CA VAL A 267 -1.77 12.59 -6.16
C VAL A 267 -1.93 12.24 -7.63
N ILE A 268 -0.89 12.45 -8.41
CA ILE A 268 -0.84 12.10 -9.83
C ILE A 268 0.27 11.09 -10.05
N GLY A 269 -0.06 10.01 -10.75
CA GLY A 269 0.85 8.92 -11.11
C GLY A 269 0.67 8.49 -12.56
N LYS A 270 1.69 7.84 -13.12
CA LYS A 270 1.52 7.02 -14.34
C LYS A 270 1.24 5.59 -13.93
N ASP A 271 0.27 4.97 -14.61
CA ASP A 271 -0.08 3.57 -14.43
C ASP A 271 -0.32 3.19 -12.96
N LEU A 272 -1.31 3.84 -12.35
CA LEU A 272 -1.69 3.59 -10.95
C LEU A 272 -2.34 2.21 -10.71
N GLY A 273 -2.34 1.31 -11.71
CA GLY A 273 -2.87 -0.05 -11.59
C GLY A 273 -4.27 -0.10 -10.98
N ASN A 274 -4.52 -1.13 -10.17
CA ASN A 274 -5.68 -1.17 -9.28
C ASN A 274 -5.32 -0.47 -7.98
N VAL A 275 -5.93 0.69 -7.75
CA VAL A 275 -5.73 1.44 -6.50
C VAL A 275 -6.30 0.60 -5.32
N PRO A 276 -5.55 0.45 -4.21
CA PRO A 276 -6.02 -0.31 -3.05
C PRO A 276 -7.35 0.23 -2.50
N ASN A 277 -8.26 -0.66 -2.11
CA ASN A 277 -9.62 -0.31 -1.66
C ASN A 277 -9.65 0.56 -0.38
N ASP A 278 -8.59 0.53 0.41
CA ASP A 278 -8.43 1.28 1.66
C ASP A 278 -7.68 2.62 1.47
N ILE A 279 -7.34 3.00 0.22
CA ILE A 279 -6.62 4.24 -0.04
C ILE A 279 -7.38 5.48 0.42
N GLU A 280 -8.70 5.47 0.28
CA GLU A 280 -9.56 6.59 0.65
C GLU A 280 -9.47 6.85 2.14
N GLU A 281 -9.58 5.80 2.96
CA GLU A 281 -9.45 5.91 4.41
C GLU A 281 -8.05 6.35 4.83
N ILE A 282 -7.01 5.85 4.15
CA ILE A 282 -5.63 6.29 4.40
C ILE A 282 -5.49 7.79 4.10
N PHE A 283 -5.97 8.26 2.94
CA PHE A 283 -5.92 9.67 2.58
C PHE A 283 -6.73 10.51 3.57
N ARG A 284 -7.90 10.04 4.01
CA ARG A 284 -8.73 10.72 5.01
C ARG A 284 -7.97 10.96 6.32
N ILE A 285 -7.16 10.01 6.79
CA ILE A 285 -6.33 10.19 7.99
C ILE A 285 -5.32 11.33 7.80
N PHE A 286 -4.56 11.32 6.69
CA PHE A 286 -3.56 12.36 6.42
C PHE A 286 -4.21 13.73 6.16
N ASN A 287 -5.36 13.75 5.51
CA ASN A 287 -6.15 14.95 5.27
C ASN A 287 -6.64 15.59 6.58
N ARG A 288 -7.01 14.81 7.58
CA ARG A 288 -7.32 15.35 8.92
C ARG A 288 -6.11 15.94 9.62
N VAL A 289 -4.94 15.30 9.50
CA VAL A 289 -3.69 15.88 10.05
C VAL A 289 -3.37 17.20 9.35
N LEU A 290 -3.51 17.23 8.02
CA LEU A 290 -3.31 18.43 7.21
C LEU A 290 -4.29 19.54 7.57
N ALA A 291 -5.58 19.25 7.74
CA ALA A 291 -6.60 20.21 8.18
C ALA A 291 -6.25 20.85 9.54
N ASN A 292 -5.84 20.03 10.51
CA ASN A 292 -5.39 20.54 11.81
C ASN A 292 -4.16 21.44 11.69
N TRP A 293 -3.20 21.05 10.84
CA TRP A 293 -2.02 21.85 10.58
C TRP A 293 -2.38 23.21 9.96
N ILE A 294 -3.24 23.23 8.93
CA ILE A 294 -3.69 24.46 8.26
C ILE A 294 -4.39 25.40 9.24
N SER A 295 -5.30 24.87 10.07
CA SER A 295 -5.99 25.66 11.10
C SER A 295 -4.98 26.33 12.04
N LYS A 296 -3.98 25.58 12.52
CA LYS A 296 -2.95 26.11 13.43
C LYS A 296 -2.01 27.10 12.75
N TYR A 297 -1.75 26.91 11.45
CA TYR A 297 -0.96 27.85 10.65
C TYR A 297 -1.69 29.18 10.53
N ASN A 298 -2.97 29.14 10.15
CA ASN A 298 -3.82 30.33 10.03
C ASN A 298 -3.97 31.06 11.37
N GLU A 299 -4.20 30.34 12.48
CA GLU A 299 -4.21 30.92 13.84
C GLU A 299 -2.88 31.60 14.20
N CYS A 300 -1.74 31.01 13.83
CA CYS A 300 -0.41 31.56 14.06
C CYS A 300 -0.20 32.88 13.31
N VAL A 301 -0.54 32.94 12.03
CA VAL A 301 -0.45 34.15 11.19
C VAL A 301 -1.35 35.26 11.77
N TYR A 302 -2.62 34.93 12.03
CA TYR A 302 -3.60 35.87 12.58
C TYR A 302 -3.16 36.44 13.94
N SER A 303 -2.68 35.59 14.84
CA SER A 303 -2.19 36.01 16.15
C SER A 303 -0.96 36.90 16.01
N ARG A 304 -0.01 36.57 15.12
CA ARG A 304 1.21 37.36 14.94
C ARG A 304 0.90 38.80 14.54
N ILE A 305 -0.09 39.02 13.69
CA ILE A 305 -0.49 40.34 13.21
C ILE A 305 -1.24 41.11 14.29
N ASN A 306 -2.24 40.49 14.95
CA ASN A 306 -3.06 41.19 15.95
C ASN A 306 -2.36 41.45 17.30
N TYR A 307 -1.26 40.75 17.62
CA TYR A 307 -0.44 41.02 18.81
C TYR A 307 0.73 41.99 18.55
N LYS A 308 0.86 42.54 17.32
CA LYS A 308 1.81 43.61 17.01
C LYS A 308 1.25 45.02 17.30
N GLU A 309 -0.06 45.14 17.54
CA GLU A 309 -0.73 46.36 18.05
C GLU A 309 -0.71 46.42 19.59
#